data_AF-W1Y4V9-F1
#
_entry.id   AF-W1Y4V9-F1
#
_cell.length_a   1.000
_cell.length_b   1.000
_cell.length_c   1.000
_cell.angle_alpha   90.00
_cell.angle_beta   90.00
_cell.angle_gamma   90.00
#
_symmetry.space_group_name_H-M   'P 1'
#
loop_
_entity.id
_entity.type
_entity.pdbx_description
1 polymer ?
#
loop_
_entity_poly.entity_id
_entity_poly.type
_entity_poly.pdbx_seq_one_letter_code
_entity_poly.pdbx_strand_id
1 'polypeptide(L)' 'TAVSSSSSIQVSESNYGGDRTIGNKRGWFNPTTTSEGYVTYIYQN' A
#
# COMPACT_ATOMS: atom_id res chain seq x y z
N THR A 1 2.14 9.08 -0.49
CA THR A 1 2.68 7.93 0.26
C THR A 1 3.22 8.42 1.60
N ALA A 2 3.15 7.61 2.66
CA ALA A 2 3.67 7.95 4.00
C ALA A 2 3.98 6.68 4.80
N VAL A 3 4.91 6.74 5.76
CA VAL A 3 5.32 5.60 6.61
C VAL A 3 5.29 6.03 8.07
N SER A 4 4.60 5.26 8.91
CA SER A 4 4.58 5.44 10.37
C SER A 4 5.37 4.32 11.05
N SER A 5 5.19 3.08 10.60
CA SER A 5 5.95 1.90 11.05
C SER A 5 6.00 0.84 9.95
N SER A 6 6.74 -0.25 10.16
CA SER A 6 6.77 -1.39 9.21
C SER A 6 5.41 -2.06 9.01
N SER A 7 4.49 -1.89 9.96
CA SER A 7 3.12 -2.41 9.95
C SER A 7 2.06 -1.32 9.76
N SER A 8 2.45 -0.09 9.41
CA SER A 8 1.52 1.01 9.18
C SER A 8 2.06 2.01 8.16
N ILE A 9 1.52 1.92 6.93
CA ILE A 9 1.88 2.78 5.80
C ILE A 9 0.63 3.33 5.11
N GLN A 10 0.81 4.39 4.31
CA GLN A 10 -0.16 4.81 3.30
C GLN A 10 0.48 4.75 1.91
N VAL A 11 -0.27 4.23 0.94
CA VAL A 11 0.15 4.15 -0.46
C VAL A 11 -0.78 4.92 -1.38
N SER A 12 -0.27 5.26 -2.57
CA SER A 12 -1.11 5.66 -3.70
C SER A 12 -1.01 4.55 -4.74
N GLU A 13 -2.16 4.07 -5.19
CA GLU A 13 -2.26 2.85 -6.00
C GLU A 13 -3.47 2.91 -6.95
N SER A 14 -3.58 1.92 -7.83
CA SER A 14 -4.68 1.76 -8.79
C SER A 14 -5.15 0.31 -8.78
N ASN A 15 -6.42 0.11 -9.15
CA ASN A 15 -7.07 -1.20 -9.28
C ASN A 15 -7.14 -1.99 -7.97
N TYR A 16 -7.37 -1.29 -6.86
CA TYR A 16 -7.65 -1.90 -5.56
C TYR A 16 -9.16 -1.98 -5.34
N GLY A 17 -9.70 -3.17 -5.01
CA GLY A 17 -11.13 -3.37 -4.79
C GLY A 17 -12.02 -3.09 -6.01
N GLY A 18 -11.46 -3.12 -7.23
CA GLY A 18 -12.17 -2.79 -8.47
C GLY A 18 -12.14 -1.31 -8.88
N ASP A 19 -11.63 -0.41 -8.04
CA ASP A 19 -11.43 1.00 -8.40
C ASP A 19 -10.13 1.20 -9.17
N ARG A 20 -10.25 1.52 -10.46
CA ARG A 20 -9.14 1.61 -11.41
C ARG A 20 -8.42 2.96 -11.41
N THR A 21 -8.91 3.95 -10.67
CA THR A 21 -8.28 5.28 -10.61
C THR A 21 -7.06 5.28 -9.68
N ILE A 22 -6.08 6.14 -9.96
CA ILE A 22 -4.91 6.33 -9.09
C ILE A 22 -5.34 7.14 -7.86
N GLY A 23 -5.08 6.64 -6.66
CA GLY A 23 -5.33 7.38 -5.42
C GLY A 23 -4.97 6.60 -4.16
N ASN A 24 -5.18 7.21 -2.99
CA ASN A 24 -5.14 6.48 -1.73
C ASN A 24 -6.47 5.75 -1.53
N LYS A 25 -6.45 4.41 -1.53
CA LYS A 25 -7.65 3.57 -1.42
C LYS A 25 -7.83 2.95 -0.04
N ARG A 26 -6.75 2.84 0.74
CA ARG A 26 -6.71 2.03 1.98
C ARG A 26 -6.51 2.84 3.26
N GLY A 27 -6.12 4.12 3.16
CA GLY A 27 -5.69 4.88 4.33
C GLY A 27 -4.40 4.30 4.94
N TRP A 28 -4.32 4.30 6.27
CA TRP A 28 -3.25 3.61 7.00
C TRP A 28 -3.57 2.11 7.10
N PHE A 29 -2.65 1.26 6.68
CA PHE A 29 -2.82 -0.19 6.73
C PHE A 29 -1.50 -0.92 6.98
N ASN A 30 -1.60 -2.19 7.41
CA ASN A 30 -0.45 -3.08 7.54
C ASN A 30 -0.17 -3.82 6.22
N PRO A 31 0.96 -3.55 5.55
CA PRO A 31 1.25 -4.15 4.25
C PRO A 31 1.63 -5.63 4.32
N THR A 32 1.88 -6.20 5.51
CA THR A 32 2.24 -7.63 5.68
C THR A 32 1.05 -8.54 5.97
N THR A 33 -0.13 -7.97 6.22
CA THR A 33 -1.36 -8.71 6.54
C THR A 33 -2.46 -8.36 5.54
N THR A 34 -2.20 -8.61 4.25
CA THR A 34 -3.18 -8.41 3.17
C THR A 34 -3.40 -9.69 2.38
N SER A 35 -4.45 -9.72 1.55
CA SER A 35 -4.72 -10.82 0.63
C SER A 35 -3.74 -10.89 -0.55
N GLU A 36 -2.89 -9.88 -0.75
CA GLU A 36 -1.99 -9.79 -1.91
C GLU A 36 -0.68 -10.57 -1.72
N GLY A 37 -0.41 -11.09 -0.52
CA GLY A 37 0.74 -11.95 -0.23
C GLY A 37 1.94 -11.22 0.37
N TYR A 38 3.15 -11.67 0.01
CA TYR A 38 4.40 -11.13 0.57
C TYR A 38 4.77 -9.77 -0.03
N VAL A 39 5.01 -8.79 0.84
CA VAL A 39 5.45 -7.44 0.44
C VAL A 39 6.97 -7.34 0.38
N THR A 40 7.49 -6.63 -0.63
CA THR A 40 8.87 -6.17 -0.73
C THR A 40 8.90 -4.73 -1.25
N TYR A 41 9.96 -3.98 -0.95
CA TYR A 41 10.10 -2.58 -1.33
C TYR A 41 11.24 -2.39 -2.33
N ILE A 42 10.99 -1.59 -3.36
CA ILE A 42 12.01 -1.14 -4.31
C ILE A 42 12.31 0.32 -3.97
N TYR A 43 13.57 0.63 -3.70
CA TYR A 43 14.00 1.96 -3.30
C TYR A 43 14.50 2.76 -4.50
N GLN A 44 14.30 4.08 -4.47
CA GLN A 44 14.91 5.00 -5.43
C GLN A 44 16.43 5.02 -5.20
N ASN A 45 17.21 5.09 -6.28
CA ASN A 45 18.66 5.28 -6.22
C ASN A 45 19.03 6.77 -6.16
#